data_AF-A0A4S2MLX4-F1
#
_entry.id   AF-A0A4S2MLX4-F1
#
_cell.length_a   1.000
_cell.length_b   1.000
_cell.length_c   1.000
_cell.angle_alpha   90.00
_cell.angle_beta   90.00
_cell.angle_gamma   90.00
#
_symmetry.space_group_name_H-M   'P 1'
#
loop_
_entity.id
_entity.type
_entity.pdbx_description
1 polymer ?
#
loop_
_entity_poly.entity_id
_entity_poly.type
_entity_poly.pdbx_seq_one_letter_code
_entity_poly.pdbx_strand_id
1 'polypeptide(L)'
;MPFIFPPYIPRYWTPVSDQLRGGVSTSTLTPSDPTGHHGHTAIFRGIIDPSILGAAFASQRCSSEATDSANNGVWDLSEFGGVEITASFLDHNATDEESARPKKFTLVFKDAHDNESGGLTYEYTFEPEKKQHFVAWEEFTPVKRGKEVDGCERRLDTQRITSVSWMCRSFFKEQAGAFEVELGELRAVPKPDDHDGDDEDAVKEEVPVKEEVPVKEKVPVKEKVPVKEETQLEEKKGNSKITVEEMEMDSVSVAETPNKNRGCCVVM
;
A
#
# COMPACT_ATOMS: atom_id res chain seq x y z
N MET A 1 4.71 9.22 -19.49
CA MET A 1 5.43 9.75 -18.32
C MET A 1 6.42 8.68 -17.87
N PRO A 2 7.68 9.01 -17.54
CA PRO A 2 8.59 8.03 -16.98
C PRO A 2 8.06 7.58 -15.62
N PHE A 3 7.96 6.26 -15.42
CA PHE A 3 7.66 5.68 -14.12
C PHE A 3 8.90 5.83 -13.25
N ILE A 4 8.72 6.50 -12.11
CA ILE A 4 9.83 6.90 -11.24
C ILE A 4 10.14 5.79 -10.25
N PHE A 5 9.09 5.14 -9.76
CA PHE A 5 9.20 3.97 -8.91
C PHE A 5 8.99 2.73 -9.76
N PRO A 6 9.72 1.64 -9.49
CA PRO A 6 9.50 0.41 -10.23
C PRO A 6 8.04 -0.02 -10.08
N PRO A 7 7.46 -0.67 -11.09
CA PRO A 7 6.20 -1.38 -10.89
C PRO A 7 6.36 -2.36 -9.72
N TYR A 8 5.23 -2.83 -9.19
CA TYR A 8 5.23 -3.81 -8.10
C TYR A 8 5.79 -5.15 -8.58
N ILE A 9 7.11 -5.25 -8.73
CA ILE A 9 7.84 -6.45 -9.13
C ILE A 9 8.35 -7.09 -7.84
N PRO A 10 7.93 -8.31 -7.48
CA PRO A 10 8.19 -8.90 -6.17
C PRO A 10 9.67 -8.89 -5.75
N ARG A 11 10.60 -9.10 -6.69
CA ARG A 11 12.05 -9.12 -6.40
C ARG A 11 12.63 -7.77 -5.95
N TYR A 12 11.93 -6.66 -6.16
CA TYR A 12 12.39 -5.32 -5.77
C TYR A 12 11.86 -4.87 -4.41
N TRP A 13 10.93 -5.62 -3.81
CA TRP A 13 10.29 -5.27 -2.54
C TRP A 13 10.69 -6.28 -1.46
N THR A 14 11.25 -5.77 -0.36
CA THR A 14 11.74 -6.58 0.76
C THR A 14 10.94 -6.25 2.02
N PRO A 15 10.44 -7.25 2.77
CA PRO A 15 9.80 -7.02 4.06
C PRO A 15 10.80 -6.47 5.09
N VAL A 16 10.41 -5.43 5.82
CA VAL A 16 11.12 -4.93 6.99
C VAL A 16 10.10 -4.69 8.10
N SER A 17 10.32 -5.28 9.28
CA SER A 17 9.39 -5.15 10.41
C SER A 17 10.12 -5.09 11.76
N ASP A 18 9.33 -4.93 12.81
CA ASP A 18 9.77 -4.97 14.21
C ASP A 18 10.37 -6.33 14.66
N GLN A 19 10.32 -7.38 13.82
CA GLN A 19 10.98 -8.67 14.06
C GLN A 19 12.50 -8.52 14.29
N LEU A 20 13.12 -7.48 13.72
CA LEU A 20 14.53 -7.12 13.97
C LEU A 20 14.83 -6.79 15.45
N ARG A 21 13.78 -6.53 16.25
CA ARG A 21 13.85 -6.24 17.69
C ARG A 21 13.06 -7.25 18.53
N GLY A 22 12.68 -8.39 17.94
CA GLY A 22 11.88 -9.42 18.61
C GLY A 22 10.37 -9.18 18.59
N GLY A 23 9.88 -8.24 17.78
CA GLY A 23 8.45 -8.11 17.48
C GLY A 23 7.93 -9.25 16.60
N VAL A 24 6.62 -9.28 16.35
CA VAL A 24 5.96 -10.34 15.58
C VAL A 24 5.14 -9.80 14.40
N SER A 25 5.26 -8.51 14.09
CA SER A 25 4.52 -7.91 12.97
C SER A 25 5.07 -8.40 11.64
N THR A 26 4.17 -8.61 10.68
CA THR A 26 4.50 -9.14 9.35
C THR A 26 3.82 -8.32 8.27
N SER A 27 4.39 -8.34 7.08
CA SER A 27 3.74 -7.81 5.88
C SER A 27 4.15 -8.56 4.63
N THR A 28 3.33 -8.45 3.60
CA THR A 28 3.58 -8.93 2.25
C THR A 28 3.08 -7.91 1.23
N LEU A 29 3.71 -7.88 0.06
CA LEU A 29 3.27 -7.10 -1.09
C LEU A 29 3.02 -8.05 -2.26
N THR A 30 1.77 -8.17 -2.70
CA THR A 30 1.38 -9.06 -3.81
C THR A 30 0.94 -8.21 -5.00
N PRO A 31 1.65 -8.21 -6.13
CA PRO A 31 1.23 -7.48 -7.32
C PRO A 31 -0.07 -8.08 -7.90
N SER A 32 -0.91 -7.24 -8.48
CA SER A 32 -2.12 -7.71 -9.18
C SER A 32 -1.80 -8.53 -10.44
N ASP A 33 -0.72 -8.17 -11.15
CA ASP A 33 -0.13 -8.97 -12.23
C ASP A 33 1.24 -9.53 -11.80
N PRO A 34 1.29 -10.82 -11.38
CA PRO A 34 2.54 -11.45 -10.95
C PRO A 34 3.47 -11.83 -12.11
N THR A 35 3.03 -11.69 -13.38
CA THR A 35 3.82 -12.10 -14.56
C THR A 35 4.91 -11.09 -14.93
N GLY A 36 4.93 -9.91 -14.29
CA GLY A 36 5.98 -8.90 -14.47
C GLY A 36 5.76 -7.97 -15.67
N HIS A 37 4.61 -8.05 -16.33
CA HIS A 37 4.25 -7.22 -17.49
C HIS A 37 3.52 -5.92 -17.10
N HIS A 38 3.92 -5.29 -15.98
CA HIS A 38 3.36 -4.04 -15.44
C HIS A 38 2.15 -4.20 -14.49
N GLY A 39 2.38 -4.85 -13.34
CA GLY A 39 1.50 -4.70 -12.19
C GLY A 39 1.56 -3.27 -11.66
N HIS A 40 0.58 -2.46 -12.06
CA HIS A 40 0.39 -1.07 -11.61
C HIS A 40 -0.28 -0.96 -10.24
N THR A 41 -0.81 -2.07 -9.74
CA THR A 41 -1.40 -2.17 -8.41
C THR A 41 -0.83 -3.34 -7.64
N ALA A 42 -0.88 -3.27 -6.31
CA ALA A 42 -0.48 -4.35 -5.43
C ALA A 42 -1.32 -4.37 -4.15
N ILE A 43 -1.53 -5.57 -3.61
CA ILE A 43 -2.14 -5.78 -2.31
C ILE A 43 -1.02 -5.75 -1.26
N PHE A 44 -1.06 -4.75 -0.39
CA PHE A 44 -0.24 -4.64 0.81
C PHE A 44 -1.03 -5.13 2.02
N ARG A 45 -0.58 -6.21 2.64
CA ARG A 45 -1.28 -6.85 3.76
C ARG A 45 -0.36 -7.41 4.80
N GLY A 46 -0.88 -7.62 6.00
CA GLY A 46 -0.09 -8.16 7.10
C GLY A 46 -0.82 -8.09 8.43
N ILE A 47 -0.04 -8.22 9.50
CA ILE A 47 -0.50 -8.13 10.89
C ILE A 47 0.40 -7.15 11.62
N ILE A 48 -0.20 -6.18 12.31
CA ILE A 48 0.48 -5.30 13.26
C ILE A 48 0.17 -5.75 14.68
N ASP A 49 1.21 -6.05 15.45
CA ASP A 49 1.06 -6.48 16.85
C ASP A 49 2.05 -5.74 17.78
N PRO A 50 1.59 -4.69 18.47
CA PRO A 50 2.41 -3.93 19.41
C PRO A 50 2.51 -4.58 20.81
N SER A 51 1.96 -5.78 21.04
CA SER A 51 1.85 -6.38 22.37
C SER A 51 3.20 -6.63 23.04
N ILE A 52 4.22 -7.02 22.28
CA ILE A 52 5.55 -7.39 22.79
C ILE A 52 6.39 -6.15 23.10
N LEU A 53 6.45 -5.19 22.18
CA LEU A 53 7.39 -4.06 22.24
C LEU A 53 6.73 -2.74 22.66
N GLY A 54 5.40 -2.73 22.83
CA GLY A 54 4.61 -1.52 23.07
C GLY A 54 4.47 -0.61 21.85
N ALA A 55 5.19 -0.90 20.78
CA ALA A 55 5.09 -0.29 19.46
C ALA A 55 5.49 -1.33 18.42
N ALA A 56 4.83 -1.29 17.27
CA ALA A 56 5.00 -2.21 16.16
C ALA A 56 5.00 -1.48 14.81
N PHE A 57 5.69 -2.09 13.84
CA PHE A 57 5.62 -1.69 12.43
C PHE A 57 5.87 -2.89 11.51
N ALA A 58 5.26 -2.86 10.34
CA ALA A 58 5.56 -3.76 9.24
C ALA A 58 5.55 -2.97 7.92
N SER A 59 6.55 -3.20 7.09
CA SER A 59 6.75 -2.44 5.86
C SER A 59 7.27 -3.30 4.71
N GLN A 60 7.05 -2.80 3.50
CA GLN A 60 7.59 -3.33 2.26
C GLN A 60 8.44 -2.24 1.63
N ARG A 61 9.76 -2.48 1.57
CA ARG A 61 10.75 -1.51 1.12
C ARG A 61 11.26 -1.85 -0.26
N CYS A 62 11.28 -0.86 -1.13
CA CYS A 62 12.02 -0.89 -2.38
C CYS A 62 13.25 0.02 -2.28
N SER A 63 14.44 -0.52 -2.58
CA SER A 63 15.68 0.24 -2.63
C SER A 63 16.14 0.49 -4.06
N SER A 64 16.77 1.63 -4.29
CA SER A 64 17.41 2.00 -5.56
C SER A 64 18.36 0.91 -6.07
N GLU A 65 19.18 0.35 -5.18
CA GLU A 65 20.09 -0.78 -5.48
C GLU A 65 19.37 -2.01 -6.06
N ALA A 66 18.11 -2.24 -5.66
CA ALA A 66 17.35 -3.39 -6.15
C ALA A 66 16.82 -3.17 -7.58
N THR A 67 16.64 -1.90 -7.98
CA THR A 67 15.95 -1.54 -9.23
C THR A 67 16.89 -1.03 -10.31
N ASP A 68 18.00 -0.42 -9.93
CA ASP A 68 18.87 0.30 -10.83
C ASP A 68 20.32 0.24 -10.31
N SER A 69 21.07 -0.72 -10.84
CA SER A 69 22.49 -0.84 -10.55
C SER A 69 23.36 0.16 -11.32
N ALA A 70 22.78 0.93 -12.25
CA ALA A 70 23.53 1.83 -13.13
C ALA A 70 23.66 3.25 -12.56
N ASN A 71 22.66 3.74 -11.81
CA ASN A 71 22.64 5.09 -11.24
C ASN A 71 23.29 5.21 -9.84
N ASN A 72 24.44 4.54 -9.65
CA ASN A 72 25.25 4.63 -8.43
C ASN A 72 24.48 4.32 -7.12
N GLY A 73 23.35 3.59 -7.22
CA GLY A 73 22.50 3.24 -6.09
C GLY A 73 21.60 4.38 -5.57
N VAL A 74 21.21 5.36 -6.39
CA VAL A 74 20.22 6.40 -6.01
C VAL A 74 19.24 6.72 -7.14
N TRP A 75 18.07 7.26 -6.78
CA TRP A 75 17.11 7.88 -7.71
C TRP A 75 17.18 9.41 -7.58
N ASP A 76 17.33 10.11 -8.70
CA ASP A 76 17.24 11.56 -8.77
C ASP A 76 15.80 11.98 -9.14
N LEU A 77 15.10 12.55 -8.16
CA LEU A 77 13.73 13.03 -8.24
C LEU A 77 13.65 14.55 -8.16
N SER A 78 14.75 15.26 -8.40
CA SER A 78 14.84 16.71 -8.20
C SER A 78 14.02 17.54 -9.19
N GLU A 79 13.62 16.98 -10.33
CA GLU A 79 12.72 17.63 -11.29
C GLU A 79 11.24 17.58 -10.86
N PHE A 80 10.91 16.82 -9.82
CA PHE A 80 9.53 16.59 -9.36
C PHE A 80 9.23 17.46 -8.13
N GLY A 81 7.98 17.91 -8.01
CA GLY A 81 7.49 18.69 -6.86
C GLY A 81 6.90 17.83 -5.73
N GLY A 82 6.65 16.55 -6.00
CA GLY A 82 6.07 15.63 -5.04
C GLY A 82 5.70 14.30 -5.68
N VAL A 83 4.82 13.56 -5.00
CA VAL A 83 4.27 12.28 -5.48
C VAL A 83 2.75 12.27 -5.45
N GLU A 84 2.17 11.48 -6.35
CA GLU A 84 0.78 11.07 -6.27
C GLU A 84 0.66 9.68 -5.66
N ILE A 85 -0.22 9.57 -4.68
CA ILE A 85 -0.53 8.33 -3.98
C ILE A 85 -1.97 7.93 -4.32
N THR A 86 -2.15 6.66 -4.65
CA THR A 86 -3.49 6.03 -4.72
C THR A 86 -3.45 4.78 -3.84
N ALA A 87 -4.36 4.67 -2.89
CA ALA A 87 -4.44 3.51 -2.01
C ALA A 87 -5.86 3.37 -1.48
N SER A 88 -6.46 2.18 -1.53
CA SER A 88 -7.82 1.97 -1.05
C SER A 88 -7.92 0.71 -0.18
N PHE A 89 -8.82 0.75 0.81
CA PHE A 89 -9.21 -0.47 1.50
C PHE A 89 -9.94 -1.40 0.51
N LEU A 90 -9.62 -2.69 0.59
CA LEU A 90 -10.42 -3.69 -0.10
C LEU A 90 -11.82 -3.78 0.55
N ASP A 91 -12.85 -3.87 -0.29
CA ASP A 91 -14.23 -4.02 0.14
C ASP A 91 -14.41 -5.44 0.74
N HIS A 92 -14.18 -5.58 2.04
CA HIS A 92 -14.60 -6.75 2.79
C HIS A 92 -16.05 -6.53 3.25
N ASN A 93 -16.89 -7.58 3.19
CA ASN A 93 -18.25 -7.52 3.75
C ASN A 93 -18.16 -7.06 5.21
N ALA A 94 -18.62 -5.83 5.47
CA ALA A 94 -18.45 -5.15 6.75
C ALA A 94 -19.07 -5.99 7.88
N THR A 95 -18.24 -6.37 8.84
CA THR A 95 -18.65 -6.86 10.15
C THR A 95 -18.11 -5.88 11.20
N ASP A 96 -18.65 -5.93 12.42
CA ASP A 96 -18.32 -4.99 13.52
C ASP A 96 -16.81 -4.90 13.86
N GLU A 97 -15.97 -5.82 13.34
CA GLU A 97 -14.51 -5.80 13.42
C GLU A 97 -13.83 -4.64 12.65
N GLU A 98 -14.56 -3.89 11.81
CA GLU A 98 -14.00 -2.77 11.03
C GLU A 98 -13.49 -1.62 11.91
N SER A 99 -13.94 -1.54 13.16
CA SER A 99 -13.43 -0.58 14.16
C SER A 99 -12.02 -0.91 14.67
N ALA A 100 -11.59 -2.18 14.56
CA ALA A 100 -10.32 -2.65 15.12
C ALA A 100 -9.17 -2.73 14.09
N ARG A 101 -9.45 -2.64 12.78
CA ARG A 101 -8.40 -2.72 11.75
C ARG A 101 -7.51 -1.47 11.73
N PRO A 102 -6.22 -1.59 11.36
CA PRO A 102 -5.37 -0.43 11.11
C PRO A 102 -5.95 0.48 10.01
N LYS A 103 -5.99 1.79 10.30
CA LYS A 103 -6.57 2.81 9.40
C LYS A 103 -5.52 3.73 8.80
N LYS A 104 -4.44 3.97 9.54
CA LYS A 104 -3.36 4.87 9.14
C LYS A 104 -2.21 4.10 8.53
N PHE A 105 -1.71 4.57 7.41
CA PHE A 105 -0.57 4.01 6.69
C PHE A 105 0.45 5.12 6.44
N THR A 106 1.70 4.73 6.19
CA THR A 106 2.78 5.69 6.04
C THR A 106 3.59 5.37 4.79
N LEU A 107 3.77 6.37 3.92
CA LEU A 107 4.77 6.34 2.86
C LEU A 107 6.08 6.89 3.43
N VAL A 108 7.15 6.13 3.26
CA VAL A 108 8.46 6.44 3.85
C VAL A 108 9.50 6.59 2.76
N PHE A 109 10.16 7.75 2.72
CA PHE A 109 11.35 7.99 1.91
C PHE A 109 12.61 7.99 2.75
N LYS A 110 13.70 7.55 2.11
CA LYS A 110 15.06 7.68 2.65
C LYS A 110 15.97 8.20 1.55
N ASP A 111 16.83 9.15 1.89
CA ASP A 111 17.88 9.67 1.01
C ASP A 111 19.27 9.12 1.39
N ALA A 112 20.26 9.34 0.51
CA ALA A 112 21.63 8.85 0.60
C ALA A 112 22.55 9.85 1.31
N HIS A 113 22.00 10.80 2.05
CA HIS A 113 22.83 11.80 2.72
C HIS A 113 23.79 11.13 3.69
N ASP A 114 24.85 11.85 4.06
CA ASP A 114 25.95 11.33 4.85
C ASP A 114 25.49 10.53 6.08
N ASN A 115 26.39 9.67 6.56
CA ASN A 115 26.17 8.83 7.73
C ASN A 115 25.79 9.65 8.99
N GLU A 116 25.96 10.98 8.98
CA GLU A 116 25.58 11.91 10.05
C GLU A 116 24.07 12.15 10.15
N SER A 117 23.32 12.00 9.05
CA SER A 117 21.84 12.01 9.06
C SER A 117 21.25 10.98 10.05
N GLY A 118 22.04 9.98 10.46
CA GLY A 118 21.75 9.10 11.59
C GLY A 118 20.52 8.24 11.41
N GLY A 119 20.15 7.96 10.16
CA GLY A 119 18.97 7.17 9.81
C GLY A 119 17.67 7.98 9.88
N LEU A 120 17.70 9.25 9.47
CA LEU A 120 16.49 10.02 9.22
C LEU A 120 15.67 9.38 8.09
N THR A 121 14.38 9.29 8.30
CA THR A 121 13.37 8.95 7.29
C THR A 121 12.43 10.14 7.11
N TYR A 122 11.79 10.22 5.96
CA TYR A 122 10.80 11.24 5.67
C TYR A 122 9.47 10.57 5.46
N GLU A 123 8.50 10.87 6.32
CA GLU A 123 7.29 10.09 6.48
C GLU A 123 6.06 10.94 6.19
N TYR A 124 5.16 10.41 5.39
CA TYR A 124 3.83 10.97 5.17
C TYR A 124 2.79 9.94 5.58
N THR A 125 1.94 10.28 6.56
CA THR A 125 0.90 9.40 7.07
C THR A 125 -0.44 9.76 6.46
N PHE A 126 -1.17 8.77 5.94
CA PHE A 126 -2.45 8.93 5.28
C PHE A 126 -3.41 7.81 5.66
N GLU A 127 -4.70 8.03 5.41
CA GLU A 127 -5.72 6.98 5.43
C GLU A 127 -6.06 6.63 3.98
N PRO A 128 -6.08 5.34 3.59
CA PRO A 128 -6.42 4.91 2.23
C PRO A 128 -7.82 5.40 1.80
N GLU A 129 -7.87 6.08 0.66
CA GLU A 129 -9.09 6.56 0.02
C GLU A 129 -9.15 6.08 -1.43
N LYS A 130 -10.35 5.85 -1.99
CA LYS A 130 -10.54 5.48 -3.42
C LYS A 130 -10.24 6.64 -4.39
N LYS A 131 -9.29 7.52 -4.06
CA LYS A 131 -8.91 8.71 -4.81
C LYS A 131 -7.40 8.88 -4.84
N GLN A 132 -6.91 9.32 -5.98
CA GLN A 132 -5.54 9.79 -6.14
C GLN A 132 -5.40 11.16 -5.44
N HIS A 133 -4.33 11.34 -4.67
CA HIS A 133 -4.00 12.64 -4.07
C HIS A 133 -2.51 12.93 -4.20
N PHE A 134 -2.21 14.20 -4.47
CA PHE A 134 -0.85 14.73 -4.55
C PHE A 134 -0.32 15.07 -3.15
N VAL A 135 0.97 14.80 -2.93
CA VAL A 135 1.71 15.09 -1.70
C VAL A 135 3.01 15.77 -2.09
N ALA A 136 3.17 17.03 -1.70
CA ALA A 136 4.40 17.77 -1.94
C ALA A 136 5.55 17.21 -1.09
N TRP A 137 6.80 17.38 -1.54
CA TRP A 137 7.97 16.91 -0.78
C TRP A 137 8.06 17.53 0.62
N GLU A 138 7.59 18.77 0.77
CA GLU A 138 7.55 19.52 2.03
C GLU A 138 6.56 18.97 3.05
N GLU A 139 5.60 18.14 2.64
CA GLU A 139 4.62 17.52 3.54
C GLU A 139 5.18 16.28 4.25
N PHE A 140 6.34 15.79 3.83
CA PHE A 140 6.99 14.67 4.50
C PHE A 140 7.70 15.13 5.77
N THR A 141 7.34 14.53 6.89
CA THR A 141 7.88 14.87 8.19
C THR A 141 9.18 14.10 8.45
N PRO A 142 10.27 14.75 8.87
CA PRO A 142 11.51 14.08 9.23
C PRO A 142 11.34 13.29 10.53
N VAL A 143 11.65 12.00 10.48
CA VAL A 143 11.51 11.04 11.57
C VAL A 143 12.83 10.33 11.83
N LYS A 144 13.22 10.22 13.11
CA LYS A 144 14.40 9.47 13.54
C LYS A 144 14.00 8.46 14.60
N ARG A 145 14.22 7.17 14.33
CA ARG A 145 13.88 6.06 15.24
C ARG A 145 12.42 6.06 15.68
N GLY A 146 11.50 6.39 14.77
CA GLY A 146 10.06 6.40 15.00
C GLY A 146 9.53 7.61 15.79
N LYS A 147 10.34 8.68 15.91
CA LYS A 147 9.93 9.96 16.48
C LYS A 147 10.17 11.07 15.48
N GLU A 148 9.18 11.94 15.32
CA GLU A 148 9.34 13.19 14.57
C GLU A 148 10.46 14.03 15.18
N VAL A 149 11.20 14.72 14.32
CA VAL A 149 12.32 15.58 14.71
C VAL A 149 11.86 17.03 14.65
N ASP A 150 11.36 17.53 15.77
CA ASP A 150 10.91 18.93 15.89
C ASP A 150 12.04 19.91 15.54
N GLY A 151 11.70 20.94 14.77
CA GLY A 151 12.66 21.97 14.36
C GLY A 151 13.75 21.49 13.40
N CYS A 152 13.59 20.31 12.79
CA CYS A 152 14.49 19.83 11.76
C CYS A 152 14.38 20.71 10.51
N GLU A 153 15.39 21.55 10.27
CA GLU A 153 15.48 22.37 9.05
C GLU A 153 15.84 21.55 7.81
N ARG A 154 16.32 20.32 8.00
CA ARG A 154 16.72 19.43 6.92
C ARG A 154 15.50 18.91 6.17
N ARG A 155 15.49 19.16 4.86
CA ARG A 155 14.49 18.64 3.91
C ARG A 155 14.98 17.35 3.26
N LEU A 156 14.03 16.58 2.72
CA LEU A 156 14.31 15.39 1.91
C LEU A 156 15.22 15.77 0.73
N ASP A 157 16.36 15.10 0.61
CA ASP A 157 17.26 15.28 -0.53
C ASP A 157 16.76 14.45 -1.72
N THR A 158 15.95 15.08 -2.57
CA THR A 158 15.31 14.43 -3.71
C THR A 158 16.29 14.02 -4.80
N GLN A 159 17.52 14.55 -4.85
CA GLN A 159 18.53 14.14 -5.84
C GLN A 159 19.12 12.76 -5.54
N ARG A 160 18.96 12.29 -4.30
CA ARG A 160 19.68 11.12 -3.79
C ARG A 160 18.76 10.17 -3.03
N ILE A 161 17.58 9.87 -3.55
CA ILE A 161 16.67 8.91 -2.90
C ILE A 161 17.26 7.50 -2.96
N THR A 162 17.27 6.79 -1.84
CA THR A 162 17.81 5.42 -1.72
C THR A 162 16.74 4.37 -1.55
N SER A 163 15.58 4.73 -0.98
CA SER A 163 14.48 3.80 -0.83
C SER A 163 13.15 4.49 -0.62
N VAL A 164 12.11 3.77 -0.99
CA VAL A 164 10.71 4.05 -0.67
C VAL A 164 10.11 2.85 0.05
N SER A 165 9.21 3.07 1.02
CA SER A 165 8.51 1.98 1.70
C SER A 165 7.04 2.29 1.94
N TRP A 166 6.20 1.29 1.75
CA TRP A 166 4.84 1.25 2.29
C TRP A 166 4.89 0.66 3.69
N MET A 167 4.31 1.35 4.66
CA MET A 167 4.39 0.95 6.07
C MET A 167 3.03 1.02 6.74
N CYS A 168 2.73 0.01 7.55
CA CYS A 168 1.70 0.07 8.58
C CYS A 168 2.39 0.13 9.95
N ARG A 169 2.00 1.11 10.77
CA ARG A 169 2.56 1.33 12.12
C ARG A 169 1.45 1.14 13.15
N SER A 170 1.79 0.72 14.36
CA SER A 170 0.82 0.69 15.45
C SER A 170 0.50 2.06 16.05
N PHE A 171 1.33 3.08 15.77
CA PHE A 171 1.29 4.39 16.42
C PHE A 171 1.19 4.25 17.95
N PHE A 172 2.11 3.50 18.56
CA PHE A 172 2.13 3.28 20.02
C PHE A 172 0.82 2.70 20.59
N LYS A 173 0.29 1.66 19.93
CA LYS A 173 -0.96 0.94 20.27
C LYS A 173 -2.26 1.66 19.89
N GLU A 174 -2.22 2.75 19.14
CA GLU A 174 -3.45 3.33 18.55
C GLU A 174 -4.11 2.37 17.55
N GLN A 175 -3.34 1.51 16.87
CA GLN A 175 -3.87 0.47 15.98
C GLN A 175 -3.09 -0.84 16.04
N ALA A 176 -3.79 -1.95 15.80
CA ALA A 176 -3.27 -3.31 15.78
C ALA A 176 -4.16 -4.21 14.89
N GLY A 177 -3.76 -5.45 14.68
CA GLY A 177 -4.54 -6.44 13.94
C GLY A 177 -4.14 -6.58 12.48
N ALA A 178 -4.96 -7.34 11.75
CA ALA A 178 -4.76 -7.60 10.34
C ALA A 178 -5.09 -6.35 9.51
N PHE A 179 -4.32 -6.11 8.46
CA PHE A 179 -4.58 -5.05 7.49
C PHE A 179 -4.44 -5.58 6.06
N GLU A 180 -5.21 -4.99 5.16
CA GLU A 180 -5.15 -5.25 3.73
C GLU A 180 -5.58 -3.99 2.97
N VAL A 181 -4.71 -3.50 2.10
CA VAL A 181 -4.89 -2.28 1.31
C VAL A 181 -4.44 -2.55 -0.12
N GLU A 182 -5.25 -2.17 -1.09
CA GLU A 182 -4.82 -2.08 -2.48
C GLU A 182 -4.07 -0.77 -2.69
N LEU A 183 -2.82 -0.88 -3.10
CA LEU A 183 -2.00 0.24 -3.52
C LEU A 183 -2.12 0.38 -5.03
N GLY A 184 -2.46 1.57 -5.48
CA GLY A 184 -2.34 1.98 -6.87
C GLY A 184 -0.92 2.42 -7.19
N GLU A 185 -0.77 3.13 -8.29
CA GLU A 185 0.56 3.59 -8.71
C GLU A 185 1.11 4.69 -7.80
N LEU A 186 2.42 4.62 -7.54
CA LEU A 186 3.19 5.72 -6.95
C LEU A 186 3.91 6.46 -8.07
N ARG A 187 3.50 7.70 -8.32
CA ARG A 187 4.04 8.52 -9.42
C ARG A 187 4.70 9.77 -8.86
N ALA A 188 5.83 10.19 -9.42
CA ALA A 188 6.33 11.53 -9.15
C ALA A 188 5.66 12.53 -10.09
N VAL A 189 5.39 13.73 -9.59
CA VAL A 189 4.72 14.79 -10.34
C VAL A 189 5.71 15.90 -10.65
N PRO A 190 5.91 16.28 -11.93
CA PRO A 190 6.83 17.34 -12.32
C PRO A 190 6.52 18.65 -11.58
N LYS A 191 7.55 19.46 -11.34
CA LYS A 191 7.31 20.84 -10.89
C LYS A 191 6.52 21.60 -11.97
N PRO A 192 5.64 22.54 -11.59
CA PRO A 192 5.11 23.48 -12.56
C PRO A 192 6.29 24.22 -13.20
N ASP A 193 6.29 24.37 -14.53
CA ASP A 193 7.34 25.11 -15.23
C ASP A 193 7.31 26.58 -14.77
N ASP A 194 8.40 27.09 -14.21
CA ASP A 194 8.58 28.49 -13.81
C ASP A 194 8.70 29.44 -15.04
N HIS A 195 8.08 29.12 -16.18
CA HIS A 195 8.02 30.00 -17.35
C HIS A 195 6.91 31.04 -17.18
N ASP A 196 7.14 31.99 -16.27
CA ASP A 196 6.43 33.25 -16.24
C ASP A 196 7.05 34.23 -17.27
N GLY A 197 6.28 34.47 -18.34
CA GLY A 197 5.96 35.84 -18.77
C GLY A 197 6.89 36.56 -19.74
N ASP A 198 6.79 36.23 -21.02
CA ASP A 198 6.74 37.21 -22.12
C ASP A 198 6.13 36.51 -23.35
N ASP A 199 4.80 36.42 -23.39
CA ASP A 199 4.05 36.25 -24.65
C ASP A 199 2.61 36.74 -24.42
N GLU A 200 2.44 38.06 -24.50
CA GLU A 200 1.16 38.64 -24.88
C GLU A 200 0.90 38.30 -26.35
N ASP A 201 0.31 37.14 -26.64
CA ASP A 201 -0.40 36.92 -27.91
C ASP A 201 -1.47 35.83 -27.74
N ALA A 202 -2.56 36.20 -27.05
CA ALA A 202 -3.80 35.45 -27.06
C ALA A 202 -4.49 35.58 -28.43
N VAL A 203 -4.09 34.75 -29.40
CA VAL A 203 -4.91 34.48 -30.58
C VAL A 203 -6.07 33.58 -30.15
N LYS A 204 -7.27 34.17 -30.15
CA LYS A 204 -8.54 33.46 -30.00
C LYS A 204 -8.73 32.51 -31.19
N GLU A 205 -8.57 31.21 -30.97
CA GLU A 205 -8.96 30.20 -31.95
C GLU A 205 -10.47 29.95 -31.80
N GLU A 206 -11.27 30.60 -32.65
CA GLU A 206 -12.70 30.33 -32.80
C GLU A 206 -12.90 28.96 -33.44
N VAL A 207 -13.65 28.09 -32.76
CA VAL A 207 -14.01 26.75 -33.24
C VAL A 207 -15.08 26.87 -34.34
N PRO A 208 -14.87 26.32 -35.56
CA PRO A 208 -15.88 26.39 -36.61
C PRO A 208 -16.95 25.29 -36.44
N VAL A 209 -18.19 25.74 -36.36
CA VAL A 209 -19.43 24.94 -36.38
C VAL A 209 -19.53 24.19 -37.72
N LYS A 210 -19.69 22.86 -37.67
CA LYS A 210 -20.03 22.03 -38.84
C LYS A 210 -21.53 21.77 -38.92
N GLU A 211 -21.99 21.83 -40.17
CA GLU A 211 -23.35 21.88 -40.71
C GLU A 211 -24.30 20.75 -40.30
N GLU A 212 -25.59 21.12 -40.24
CA GLU A 212 -26.76 20.24 -40.22
C GLU A 212 -27.04 19.60 -41.59
N VAL A 213 -27.50 18.34 -41.61
CA VAL A 213 -28.35 17.80 -42.69
C VAL A 213 -29.40 16.83 -42.09
N PRO A 214 -30.65 16.78 -42.58
CA PRO A 214 -31.81 16.36 -41.79
C PRO A 214 -32.31 14.95 -42.10
N VAL A 215 -33.04 14.33 -41.16
CA VAL A 215 -33.91 13.17 -41.46
C VAL A 215 -35.31 13.39 -40.87
N LYS A 216 -36.31 13.43 -41.75
CA LYS A 216 -37.73 13.31 -41.44
C LYS A 216 -38.17 11.85 -41.62
N GLU A 217 -38.85 11.28 -40.63
CA GLU A 217 -40.06 10.43 -40.75
C GLU A 217 -40.47 9.98 -39.33
N LYS A 218 -41.50 10.56 -38.70
CA LYS A 218 -42.95 10.22 -38.71
C LYS A 218 -43.36 8.91 -37.96
N VAL A 219 -43.83 9.14 -36.72
CA VAL A 219 -45.02 8.60 -35.97
C VAL A 219 -45.17 7.07 -35.70
N PRO A 220 -46.06 6.61 -34.76
CA PRO A 220 -46.59 7.20 -33.51
C PRO A 220 -46.54 6.26 -32.27
N VAL A 221 -46.72 6.87 -31.09
CA VAL A 221 -47.00 6.26 -29.79
C VAL A 221 -48.45 5.72 -29.71
N LYS A 222 -48.65 4.53 -29.10
CA LYS A 222 -49.88 4.16 -28.36
C LYS A 222 -49.58 3.24 -27.17
N GLU A 223 -49.68 3.82 -25.98
CA GLU A 223 -50.56 3.45 -24.85
C GLU A 223 -50.98 1.96 -24.68
N LYS A 224 -50.64 1.34 -23.53
CA LYS A 224 -51.59 0.98 -22.44
C LYS A 224 -50.96 0.05 -21.39
N VAL A 225 -51.27 0.38 -20.13
CA VAL A 225 -51.15 -0.44 -18.90
C VAL A 225 -52.22 -1.55 -18.91
N PRO A 226 -52.00 -2.74 -18.28
CA PRO A 226 -52.65 -2.99 -16.98
C PRO A 226 -51.89 -3.88 -15.97
N VAL A 227 -51.91 -3.37 -14.72
CA VAL A 227 -52.09 -3.94 -13.36
C VAL A 227 -52.34 -5.46 -13.10
N LYS A 228 -51.82 -5.90 -11.92
CA LYS A 228 -52.08 -7.09 -11.04
C LYS A 228 -51.38 -8.40 -11.43
N GLU A 229 -50.79 -9.17 -10.51
CA GLU A 229 -51.42 -9.81 -9.33
C GLU A 229 -50.42 -10.20 -8.22
N GLU A 230 -50.95 -10.35 -7.00
CA GLU A 230 -50.29 -10.73 -5.73
C GLU A 230 -49.91 -12.22 -5.66
N THR A 231 -48.85 -12.58 -4.93
CA THR A 231 -48.89 -13.77 -4.05
C THR A 231 -47.87 -13.64 -2.91
N GLN A 232 -48.34 -13.76 -1.67
CA GLN A 232 -47.54 -14.02 -0.46
C GLN A 232 -47.43 -15.53 -0.22
N LEU A 233 -46.35 -15.96 0.44
CA LEU A 233 -46.19 -17.09 1.39
C LEU A 233 -44.67 -17.37 1.45
N GLU A 234 -44.00 -17.71 2.55
CA GLU A 234 -44.35 -17.89 3.95
C GLU A 234 -43.01 -18.02 4.71
N GLU A 235 -43.01 -17.63 5.98
CA GLU A 235 -41.92 -17.88 6.92
C GLU A 235 -41.65 -19.39 7.11
N LYS A 236 -40.38 -19.79 7.13
CA LYS A 236 -39.96 -20.99 7.87
C LYS A 236 -38.80 -20.68 8.79
N LYS A 237 -39.14 -20.53 10.08
CA LYS A 237 -38.28 -20.78 11.22
C LYS A 237 -37.72 -22.21 11.14
N GLY A 238 -36.39 -22.32 11.20
CA GLY A 238 -35.68 -23.57 11.37
C GLY A 238 -34.59 -23.41 12.42
N ASN A 239 -34.94 -23.62 13.68
CA ASN A 239 -34.00 -23.87 14.76
C ASN A 239 -33.19 -25.13 14.43
N SER A 240 -31.88 -25.01 14.22
CA SER A 240 -30.95 -26.12 14.44
C SER A 240 -30.05 -25.78 15.61
N LYS A 241 -30.48 -26.31 16.75
CA LYS A 241 -29.74 -26.49 17.98
C LYS A 241 -28.43 -27.22 17.66
N ILE A 242 -27.30 -26.52 17.74
CA ILE A 242 -25.97 -27.13 17.72
C ILE A 242 -25.80 -27.83 19.07
N THR A 243 -25.89 -29.15 19.07
CA THR A 243 -25.40 -29.99 20.16
C THR A 243 -23.89 -30.09 20.02
N VAL A 244 -23.19 -29.46 20.98
CA VAL A 244 -21.80 -29.75 21.31
C VAL A 244 -21.78 -31.16 21.91
N GLU A 245 -21.26 -32.13 21.16
CA GLU A 245 -20.72 -33.35 21.76
C GLU A 245 -19.22 -33.14 21.96
N GLU A 246 -18.83 -33.17 23.24
CA GLU A 246 -17.47 -33.38 23.69
C GLU A 246 -16.93 -34.67 23.09
N MET A 247 -15.78 -34.59 22.42
CA MET A 247 -14.87 -35.72 22.27
C MET A 247 -13.55 -35.31 22.91
N GLU A 248 -13.41 -35.67 24.18
CA GLU A 248 -12.13 -35.79 24.88
C GLU A 248 -11.42 -37.09 24.45
N MET A 249 -10.07 -37.00 24.48
CA MET A 249 -9.08 -38.09 24.56
C MET A 249 -8.95 -38.99 23.31
N ASP A 250 -7.76 -39.18 22.74
CA ASP A 250 -6.61 -39.81 23.42
C ASP A 250 -5.25 -39.27 23.01
N SER A 251 -4.42 -39.11 24.05
CA SER A 251 -2.97 -39.08 24.02
C SER A 251 -2.39 -40.39 23.47
N VAL A 252 -1.42 -40.29 22.54
CA VAL A 252 -0.44 -41.37 22.34
C VAL A 252 0.96 -40.80 22.54
N SER A 253 1.61 -41.35 23.55
CA SER A 253 2.97 -41.10 23.96
C SER A 253 3.87 -42.30 23.60
N VAL A 254 5.10 -41.99 23.17
CA VAL A 254 6.36 -42.75 23.32
C VAL A 254 6.60 -43.96 22.42
N ALA A 255 7.70 -43.88 21.64
CA ALA A 255 8.73 -44.92 21.62
C ALA A 255 10.08 -44.33 21.19
N GLU A 256 11.02 -44.31 22.14
CA GLU A 256 12.44 -44.01 21.96
C GLU A 256 13.26 -45.29 21.72
N THR A 257 14.34 -45.14 20.94
CA THR A 257 15.63 -45.91 20.93
C THR A 257 15.69 -47.27 20.20
N PRO A 258 16.88 -47.84 19.85
CA PRO A 258 18.28 -47.38 20.04
C PRO A 258 19.27 -47.53 18.83
N ASN A 259 20.30 -46.66 18.82
CA ASN A 259 21.76 -46.93 18.77
C ASN A 259 22.48 -47.63 17.57
N LYS A 260 23.68 -47.07 17.29
CA LYS A 260 25.00 -47.73 17.05
C LYS A 260 25.54 -47.88 15.61
N ASN A 261 26.49 -47.01 15.25
CA ASN A 261 27.91 -47.34 14.94
C ASN A 261 28.68 -46.05 14.62
N ARG A 262 29.72 -45.66 15.39
CA ARG A 262 31.15 -46.08 15.30
C ARG A 262 31.76 -45.83 13.90
N GLY A 263 32.84 -45.04 13.73
CA GLY A 263 33.71 -44.40 14.71
C GLY A 263 34.93 -43.69 14.09
N CYS A 264 35.86 -43.35 15.01
CA CYS A 264 37.27 -42.93 14.90
C CYS A 264 37.68 -41.78 13.96
N CYS A 265 38.27 -40.68 14.47
CA CYS A 265 39.69 -40.49 14.91
C CYS A 265 40.62 -40.42 13.67
N VAL A 266 41.48 -39.40 13.41
CA VAL A 266 42.63 -38.88 14.18
C VAL A 266 43.20 -37.65 13.42
N VAL A 267 43.56 -36.60 14.17
CA VAL A 267 44.77 -35.73 14.12
C VAL A 267 45.54 -35.60 12.78
N MET A 268 45.57 -34.39 12.21
CA MET A 268 46.73 -33.46 12.11
C MET A 268 46.29 -32.15 11.46
#